data_AF-A0AAW1RZP4-F1
#
_entry.id   AF-A0AAW1RZP4-F1
#
_cell.length_a   1.000
_cell.length_b   1.000
_cell.length_c   1.000
_cell.angle_alpha   90.00
_cell.angle_beta   90.00
_cell.angle_gamma   90.00
#
_symmetry.space_group_name_H-M   'P 1'
#
loop_
_entity.id
_entity.type
_entity.pdbx_description
1 polymer ?
#
loop_
_entity_poly.entity_id
_entity_poly.type
_entity_poly.pdbx_seq_one_letter_code
_entity_poly.pdbx_strand_id
1 'polypeptide(L)'
;MVQQGSVIRTDQPADATVTVSLGKGAWDCDKRAAIPPEKEAEVFEEIATMDFPFEGIPTVPPRKDMDHMVFFCSGCRYRVTAYRDWTVARVKQALWDGGIQRSNKPESVRNTPGLHRWQDLTLSYAGQHMEDDKRLMEYHVPPGCQALIAIETAKLSTKPDRESAYWN
;
A
#
# COMPACT_ATOMS: atom_id res chain seq x y z
N MET A 1 44.22 33.05 23.31
CA MET A 1 43.69 33.28 21.95
C MET A 1 44.07 32.07 21.12
N VAL A 2 43.09 31.17 20.88
CA VAL A 2 42.94 30.23 19.73
C VAL A 2 44.11 29.23 19.50
N GLN A 3 43.97 27.89 19.44
CA GLN A 3 42.96 27.09 18.75
C GLN A 3 42.99 25.62 19.21
N GLN A 4 41.83 24.98 19.07
CA GLN A 4 41.54 23.56 19.29
C GLN A 4 42.16 22.67 18.18
N GLY A 5 42.48 21.42 18.53
CA GLY A 5 42.78 20.35 17.58
C GLY A 5 41.94 19.11 17.89
N SER A 6 40.62 19.21 17.65
CA SER A 6 39.70 18.08 17.69
C SER A 6 39.95 17.19 16.48
N VAL A 7 40.31 15.92 16.71
CA VAL A 7 40.46 14.91 15.66
C VAL A 7 39.09 14.62 15.06
N ILE A 8 38.86 15.09 13.83
CA ILE A 8 37.70 14.74 13.02
C ILE A 8 37.93 13.31 12.50
N ARG A 9 37.13 12.36 12.99
CA ARG A 9 36.96 11.05 12.34
C ARG A 9 35.99 11.24 11.16
N THR A 10 36.52 11.16 9.95
CA THR A 10 35.74 11.13 8.72
C THR A 10 35.31 9.71 8.38
N ASP A 11 34.05 9.61 7.97
CA ASP A 11 33.45 8.68 7.02
C ASP A 11 33.18 7.23 7.46
N GLN A 12 32.17 7.09 8.31
CA GLN A 12 31.29 5.93 8.28
C GLN A 12 30.22 6.18 7.20
N PRO A 13 30.03 5.29 6.20
CA PRO A 13 29.00 5.52 5.19
C PRO A 13 27.65 5.55 5.89
N ALA A 14 26.92 6.66 5.68
CA ALA A 14 25.57 6.84 6.13
C ALA A 14 24.74 5.66 5.64
N ASP A 15 24.24 4.88 6.59
CA ASP A 15 23.21 3.89 6.37
C ASP A 15 21.99 4.66 5.87
N ALA A 16 21.89 4.79 4.55
CA ALA A 16 20.77 5.38 3.86
C ALA A 16 19.61 4.42 4.08
N THR A 17 18.98 4.55 5.24
CA THR A 17 17.59 4.17 5.45
C THR A 17 16.83 4.81 4.31
N VAL A 18 16.56 4.00 3.27
CA VAL A 18 15.84 4.38 2.07
C VAL A 18 14.49 4.87 2.55
N THR A 19 14.41 6.19 2.77
CA THR A 19 13.25 6.87 3.30
C THR A 19 12.37 7.09 2.09
N VAL A 20 11.59 6.06 1.76
CA VAL A 20 10.72 6.03 0.58
C VAL A 20 9.78 7.23 0.64
N SER A 21 10.05 8.22 -0.22
CA SER A 21 9.31 9.48 -0.27
C SER A 21 9.00 9.82 -1.73
N LEU A 22 7.99 9.16 -2.30
CA LEU A 22 6.99 9.66 -3.25
C LEU A 22 6.09 8.46 -3.63
N GLY A 23 4.97 8.33 -2.92
CA GLY A 23 4.26 7.06 -2.71
C GLY A 23 4.94 6.29 -1.58
N LYS A 24 4.23 5.80 -0.57
CA LYS A 24 4.82 5.11 0.60
C LYS A 24 5.35 3.70 0.27
N GLY A 25 5.81 3.49 -0.96
CA GLY A 25 6.35 2.25 -1.52
C GLY A 25 5.32 1.15 -1.69
N ALA A 26 5.84 -0.05 -1.98
CA ALA A 26 5.08 -1.27 -2.09
C ALA A 26 5.52 -2.31 -1.05
N TRP A 27 4.58 -3.17 -0.66
CA TRP A 27 4.78 -4.19 0.36
C TRP A 27 4.15 -5.51 -0.09
N ASP A 28 4.92 -6.58 0.03
CA ASP A 28 4.48 -7.95 -0.18
C ASP A 28 4.06 -8.53 1.19
N CYS A 29 2.74 -8.64 1.41
CA CYS A 29 2.17 -9.16 2.65
C CYS A 29 2.51 -10.63 2.88
N ASP A 30 2.62 -11.42 1.81
CA ASP A 30 2.89 -12.86 1.90
C ASP A 30 4.35 -13.10 2.31
N LYS A 31 5.27 -12.25 1.83
CA LYS A 31 6.69 -12.29 2.23
C LYS A 31 7.04 -11.42 3.43
N ARG A 32 6.10 -10.58 3.89
CA ARG A 32 6.31 -9.58 4.95
C ARG A 32 7.53 -8.69 4.68
N ALA A 33 7.67 -8.24 3.45
CA ALA A 33 8.83 -7.48 3.00
C ALA A 33 8.43 -6.32 2.10
N ALA A 34 9.25 -5.26 2.11
CA ALA A 34 9.13 -4.19 1.13
C ALA A 34 9.45 -4.72 -0.26
N ILE A 35 8.68 -4.31 -1.25
CA ILE A 35 9.01 -4.53 -2.66
C ILE A 35 9.93 -3.38 -3.07
N PRO A 36 11.17 -3.64 -3.52
CA PRO A 36 12.08 -2.59 -3.97
C PRO A 36 11.48 -1.78 -5.14
N PRO A 37 11.72 -0.46 -5.23
CA PRO A 37 11.18 0.37 -6.30
C PRO A 37 11.45 -0.16 -7.72
N GLU A 38 12.66 -0.68 -7.97
CA GLU A 38 13.07 -1.27 -9.24
C GLU A 38 12.37 -2.59 -9.58
N LYS A 39 11.70 -3.21 -8.61
CA LYS A 39 10.92 -4.45 -8.74
C LYS A 39 9.41 -4.20 -8.79
N GLU A 40 8.93 -3.01 -8.45
CA GLU A 40 7.49 -2.75 -8.38
C GLU A 40 6.80 -3.02 -9.72
N ALA A 41 7.33 -2.51 -10.83
CA ALA A 41 6.73 -2.72 -12.15
C ALA A 41 6.67 -4.21 -12.55
N GLU A 42 7.67 -5.01 -12.17
CA GLU A 42 7.68 -6.45 -12.40
C GLU A 42 6.62 -7.16 -11.53
N VAL A 43 6.58 -6.86 -10.23
CA VAL A 43 5.69 -7.50 -9.27
C VAL A 43 4.21 -7.16 -9.52
N PHE A 44 3.93 -5.95 -10.00
CA PHE A 44 2.57 -5.52 -10.34
C PHE A 44 2.23 -5.75 -11.82
N GLU A 45 3.09 -6.41 -12.59
CA GLU A 45 2.87 -6.67 -14.03
C GLU A 45 2.57 -5.37 -14.82
N GLU A 46 3.22 -4.26 -14.47
CA GLU A 46 3.03 -2.91 -15.04
C GLU A 46 4.10 -2.53 -16.06
N ILE A 47 4.89 -3.50 -16.55
CA ILE A 47 5.90 -3.28 -17.58
C ILE A 47 5.20 -3.14 -18.94
N ALA A 48 5.27 -1.94 -19.53
CA ALA A 48 4.75 -1.71 -20.87
C ALA A 48 5.61 -2.44 -21.91
N THR A 49 4.95 -3.06 -22.89
CA THR A 49 5.57 -3.83 -23.97
C THR A 49 4.95 -3.45 -25.32
N MET A 50 5.61 -3.88 -26.40
CA MET A 50 5.08 -3.76 -27.76
C MET A 50 4.23 -4.96 -28.20
N ASP A 51 3.89 -5.87 -27.28
CA ASP A 51 3.12 -7.08 -27.62
C ASP A 51 1.64 -6.76 -27.92
N PHE A 52 1.11 -5.70 -27.30
CA PHE A 52 -0.28 -5.25 -27.44
C PHE A 52 -0.38 -3.73 -27.67
N PRO A 53 0.23 -3.17 -28.72
CA PRO A 53 0.35 -1.72 -28.85
C PRO A 53 -1.03 -1.06 -29.08
N PHE A 54 -1.23 0.13 -28.52
CA PHE A 54 -2.38 0.99 -28.79
C PHE A 54 -1.91 2.24 -29.52
N GLU A 55 -2.36 2.45 -30.76
CA GLU A 55 -1.92 3.59 -31.60
C GLU A 55 -0.39 3.70 -31.74
N GLY A 56 0.31 2.56 -31.74
CA GLY A 56 1.78 2.52 -31.81
C GLY A 56 2.50 2.78 -30.48
N ILE A 57 1.76 2.96 -29.38
CA ILE A 57 2.29 3.17 -28.04
C ILE A 57 2.38 1.82 -27.32
N PRO A 58 3.51 1.50 -26.64
CA PRO A 58 3.60 0.32 -25.78
C PRO A 58 2.49 0.34 -24.72
N THR A 59 1.88 -0.82 -24.45
CA THR A 59 0.87 -0.96 -23.40
C THR A 59 1.28 -2.02 -22.39
N VAL A 60 0.67 -1.96 -21.21
CA VAL A 60 0.80 -3.02 -20.21
C VAL A 60 -0.02 -4.24 -20.69
N PRO A 61 0.59 -5.42 -20.84
CA PRO A 61 -0.13 -6.63 -21.22
C PRO A 61 -1.23 -7.03 -20.24
N PRO A 62 -2.19 -7.89 -20.65
CA PRO A 62 -3.10 -8.52 -19.73
C PRO A 62 -2.37 -9.26 -18.60
N ARG A 63 -2.87 -9.10 -17.38
CA ARG A 63 -2.29 -9.71 -16.18
C ARG A 63 -2.32 -11.24 -16.22
N LYS A 64 -1.35 -11.84 -15.56
CA LYS A 64 -1.20 -13.30 -15.42
C LYS A 64 -1.36 -13.72 -13.96
N ASP A 65 -0.99 -12.87 -13.00
CA ASP A 65 -1.17 -13.14 -11.57
C ASP A 65 -2.64 -12.88 -11.18
N MET A 66 -3.38 -13.97 -10.99
CA MET A 66 -4.78 -13.94 -10.57
C MET A 66 -4.96 -14.25 -9.08
N ASP A 67 -3.88 -14.63 -8.40
CA ASP A 67 -3.89 -15.11 -7.01
C ASP A 67 -3.62 -13.98 -6.02
N HIS A 68 -2.99 -12.89 -6.47
CA HIS A 68 -2.65 -11.76 -5.63
C HIS A 68 -3.48 -10.53 -5.96
N MET A 69 -4.05 -9.93 -4.92
CA MET A 69 -4.76 -8.66 -5.01
C MET A 69 -3.91 -7.55 -4.42
N VAL A 70 -4.16 -6.31 -4.88
CA VAL A 70 -3.45 -5.12 -4.40
C VAL A 70 -4.41 -4.13 -3.75
N PHE A 71 -4.04 -3.73 -2.54
CA PHE A 71 -4.77 -2.78 -1.70
C PHE A 71 -3.94 -1.53 -1.47
N PHE A 72 -4.50 -0.37 -1.79
CA PHE A 72 -3.91 0.91 -1.46
C PHE A 72 -4.29 1.29 -0.03
N CYS A 73 -3.29 1.51 0.83
CA CYS A 73 -3.51 2.01 2.18
C CYS A 73 -2.49 3.08 2.52
N SER A 74 -2.99 4.26 2.91
CA SER A 74 -2.17 5.38 3.36
C SER A 74 -1.03 5.76 2.40
N GLY A 75 -1.17 5.52 1.10
CA GLY A 75 -0.17 5.80 0.07
C GLY A 75 0.80 4.64 -0.24
N CYS A 76 0.68 3.49 0.40
CA CYS A 76 1.44 2.27 0.10
C CYS A 76 0.57 1.25 -0.66
N ARG A 77 1.17 0.49 -1.58
CA ARG A 77 0.55 -0.65 -2.26
C ARG A 77 0.85 -1.95 -1.51
N TYR A 78 -0.17 -2.63 -1.04
CA TYR A 78 -0.06 -3.92 -0.36
C TYR A 78 -0.51 -5.03 -1.30
N ARG A 79 0.41 -5.92 -1.67
CA ARG A 79 0.14 -7.14 -2.42
C ARG A 79 -0.09 -8.29 -1.45
N VAL A 80 -1.18 -9.02 -1.59
CA VAL A 80 -1.50 -10.16 -0.73
C VAL A 80 -2.19 -11.25 -1.53
N THR A 81 -1.91 -12.52 -1.20
CA THR A 81 -2.69 -13.64 -1.73
C THR A 81 -4.13 -13.53 -1.24
N ALA A 82 -5.08 -13.44 -2.17
CA ALA A 82 -6.50 -13.34 -1.87
C ALA A 82 -7.34 -13.81 -3.05
N TYR A 83 -8.43 -14.53 -2.75
CA TYR A 83 -9.31 -15.10 -3.75
C TYR A 83 -10.73 -14.56 -3.62
N ARG A 84 -11.48 -14.57 -4.72
CA ARG A 84 -12.80 -13.92 -4.77
C ARG A 84 -13.85 -14.59 -3.89
N ASP A 85 -13.67 -15.86 -3.58
CA ASP A 85 -14.52 -16.65 -2.70
C ASP A 85 -14.19 -16.43 -1.21
N TRP A 86 -13.11 -15.70 -0.89
CA TRP A 86 -12.80 -15.31 0.48
C TRP A 86 -13.75 -14.24 0.98
N THR A 87 -14.06 -14.32 2.27
CA THR A 87 -14.73 -13.24 2.99
C THR A 87 -13.81 -12.04 3.14
N VAL A 88 -14.41 -10.85 3.22
CA VAL A 88 -13.71 -9.59 3.45
C VAL A 88 -12.92 -9.63 4.76
N ALA A 89 -13.47 -10.23 5.83
CA ALA A 89 -12.75 -10.42 7.10
C ALA A 89 -11.45 -11.21 6.93
N ARG A 90 -11.48 -12.30 6.15
CA ARG A 90 -10.30 -13.12 5.89
C ARG A 90 -9.21 -12.33 5.17
N VAL A 91 -9.60 -11.48 4.21
CA VAL A 91 -8.67 -10.61 3.48
C VAL A 91 -8.07 -9.55 4.41
N LYS A 92 -8.89 -8.90 5.25
CA LYS A 92 -8.41 -7.94 6.26
C LYS A 92 -7.40 -8.57 7.20
N GLN A 93 -7.66 -9.81 7.66
CA GLN A 93 -6.74 -10.57 8.49
C GLN A 93 -5.42 -10.88 7.76
N ALA A 94 -5.47 -11.32 6.50
CA ALA A 94 -4.27 -11.57 5.71
C ALA A 94 -3.42 -10.29 5.52
N LEU A 95 -4.06 -9.15 5.24
CA LEU A 95 -3.38 -7.85 5.16
C LEU A 95 -2.75 -7.47 6.52
N TRP A 96 -3.50 -7.68 7.61
CA TRP A 96 -3.05 -7.43 8.97
C TRP A 96 -1.83 -8.26 9.34
N ASP A 97 -1.92 -9.57 9.22
CA ASP A 97 -0.83 -10.48 9.55
C ASP A 97 0.36 -10.34 8.59
N GLY A 98 0.12 -9.81 7.40
CA GLY A 98 1.11 -9.54 6.37
C GLY A 98 1.88 -8.23 6.53
N GLY A 99 1.40 -7.28 7.35
CA GLY A 99 2.14 -6.04 7.60
C GLY A 99 1.45 -4.73 7.22
N ILE A 100 0.12 -4.66 7.13
CA ILE A 100 -0.59 -3.37 6.89
C ILE A 100 -0.69 -2.48 8.14
N GLN A 101 -0.59 -3.05 9.34
CA GLN A 101 -0.63 -2.37 10.65
C GLN A 101 0.46 -1.31 10.83
N ARG A 102 1.56 -1.42 10.07
CA ARG A 102 2.65 -0.43 10.01
C ARG A 102 2.32 0.79 9.14
N SER A 103 1.13 0.87 8.54
CA SER A 103 0.70 2.02 7.74
C SER A 103 0.33 3.26 8.57
N ASN A 104 0.24 3.11 9.90
CA ASN A 104 0.00 4.22 10.81
C ASN A 104 1.06 5.32 10.64
N LYS A 105 0.58 6.56 10.54
CA LYS A 105 1.46 7.72 10.77
C LYS A 105 1.83 7.77 12.26
N PRO A 106 2.96 8.39 12.63
CA PRO A 106 3.31 8.63 14.03
C PRO A 106 2.16 9.31 14.79
N GLU A 107 2.01 9.00 16.08
CA GLU A 107 0.91 9.52 16.90
C GLU A 107 0.86 11.05 16.93
N SER A 108 2.04 11.69 16.89
CA SER A 108 2.19 13.14 16.91
C SER A 108 1.64 13.86 15.68
N VAL A 109 1.38 13.14 14.57
CA VAL A 109 0.94 13.73 13.29
C VAL A 109 -0.37 13.15 12.76
N ARG A 110 -0.99 12.19 13.48
CA ARG A 110 -2.28 11.60 13.06
C ARG A 110 -3.44 12.31 13.74
N ASN A 111 -4.52 12.52 12.99
CA ASN A 111 -5.78 13.11 13.45
C ASN A 111 -6.84 12.05 13.82
N THR A 112 -6.45 10.78 13.81
CA THR A 112 -7.29 9.60 14.03
C THR A 112 -6.54 8.61 14.94
N PRO A 113 -7.23 7.67 15.62
CA PRO A 113 -6.56 6.68 16.47
C PRO A 113 -5.52 5.83 15.73
N GLY A 114 -5.65 5.65 14.42
CA GLY A 114 -4.85 4.71 13.67
C GLY A 114 -5.44 3.30 13.69
N LEU A 115 -4.76 2.41 12.99
CA LEU A 115 -5.03 0.99 12.93
C LEU A 115 -4.45 0.28 14.17
N HIS A 116 -5.30 -0.36 14.98
CA HIS A 116 -4.88 -1.15 16.15
C HIS A 116 -5.21 -2.65 16.03
N ARG A 117 -6.18 -2.98 15.19
CA ARG A 117 -6.60 -4.34 14.85
C ARG A 117 -7.13 -4.41 13.43
N TRP A 118 -7.25 -5.61 12.86
CA TRP A 118 -7.72 -5.80 11.48
C TRP A 118 -9.14 -5.24 11.25
N GLN A 119 -9.99 -5.21 12.29
CA GLN A 119 -11.34 -4.64 12.22
C GLN A 119 -11.34 -3.13 11.99
N ASP A 120 -10.23 -2.45 12.28
CA ASP A 120 -10.11 -1.01 12.03
C ASP A 120 -9.87 -0.71 10.55
N LEU A 121 -9.72 -1.74 9.70
CA LEU A 121 -9.70 -1.62 8.25
C LEU A 121 -11.14 -1.64 7.69
N THR A 122 -11.42 -0.72 6.78
CA THR A 122 -12.51 -0.81 5.81
C THR A 122 -11.91 -1.10 4.45
N LEU A 123 -12.44 -2.11 3.75
CA LEU A 123 -12.11 -2.36 2.34
C LEU A 123 -13.17 -1.69 1.46
N SER A 124 -12.74 -1.12 0.35
CA SER A 124 -13.61 -0.50 -0.64
C SER A 124 -13.19 -0.86 -2.06
N TYR A 125 -14.18 -1.10 -2.91
CA TYR A 125 -14.02 -1.32 -4.34
C TYR A 125 -15.16 -0.66 -5.09
N ALA A 126 -14.86 0.03 -6.20
CA ALA A 126 -15.85 0.77 -6.99
C ALA A 126 -16.73 1.71 -6.14
N GLY A 127 -16.17 2.30 -5.08
CA GLY A 127 -16.87 3.20 -4.16
C GLY A 127 -17.76 2.51 -3.12
N GLN A 128 -17.82 1.18 -3.09
CA GLN A 128 -18.64 0.42 -2.15
C GLN A 128 -17.79 -0.07 -0.97
N HIS A 129 -18.21 0.26 0.25
CA HIS A 129 -17.63 -0.31 1.47
C HIS A 129 -18.06 -1.77 1.64
N MET A 130 -17.11 -2.63 1.99
CA MET A 130 -17.34 -4.06 2.09
C MET A 130 -17.61 -4.52 3.53
N GLU A 131 -18.59 -5.40 3.68
CA GLU A 131 -18.99 -6.05 4.93
C GLU A 131 -18.16 -7.30 5.18
N ASP A 132 -17.79 -7.54 6.43
CA ASP A 132 -16.81 -8.54 6.84
C ASP A 132 -17.18 -9.99 6.49
N ASP A 133 -18.47 -10.32 6.53
CA ASP A 133 -19.03 -11.65 6.30
C ASP A 133 -19.29 -11.95 4.82
N LYS A 134 -19.35 -10.92 3.97
CA LYS A 134 -19.55 -11.07 2.53
C LYS A 134 -18.25 -11.45 1.81
N ARG A 135 -18.41 -12.18 0.70
CA ARG A 135 -17.29 -12.57 -0.16
C ARG A 135 -16.96 -11.48 -1.17
N LEU A 136 -15.69 -11.38 -1.57
CA LEU A 136 -15.24 -10.39 -2.56
C LEU A 136 -15.99 -10.50 -3.90
N MET A 137 -16.36 -11.72 -4.31
CA MET A 137 -17.13 -11.95 -5.54
C MET A 137 -18.51 -11.30 -5.53
N GLU A 138 -19.11 -11.09 -4.35
CA GLU A 138 -20.42 -10.44 -4.19
C GLU A 138 -20.35 -8.94 -4.50
N TYR A 139 -19.15 -8.35 -4.40
CA TYR A 139 -18.84 -6.98 -4.83
C TYR A 139 -18.29 -6.91 -6.26
N HIS A 140 -18.37 -8.02 -7.01
CA HIS A 140 -17.83 -8.14 -8.37
C HIS A 140 -16.32 -7.85 -8.51
N VAL A 141 -15.55 -8.00 -7.43
CA VAL A 141 -14.08 -7.86 -7.48
C VAL A 141 -13.53 -8.92 -8.45
N PRO A 142 -12.76 -8.54 -9.49
CA PRO A 142 -12.17 -9.51 -10.43
C PRO A 142 -10.98 -10.24 -9.80
N PRO A 143 -10.59 -11.42 -10.33
CA PRO A 143 -9.37 -12.11 -9.87
C PRO A 143 -8.14 -11.21 -10.07
N GLY A 144 -7.17 -11.32 -9.17
CA GLY A 144 -5.94 -10.55 -9.19
C GLY A 144 -6.09 -9.02 -9.06
N CYS A 145 -7.27 -8.48 -8.73
CA CYS A 145 -7.57 -7.04 -8.78
C CYS A 145 -6.48 -6.18 -8.10
N GLN A 146 -5.99 -5.13 -8.78
CA GLN A 146 -4.91 -4.29 -8.26
C GLN A 146 -5.34 -2.91 -7.73
N ALA A 147 -6.64 -2.61 -7.74
CA ALA A 147 -7.16 -1.27 -7.45
C ALA A 147 -8.16 -1.25 -6.27
N LEU A 148 -7.93 -2.09 -5.26
CA LEU A 148 -8.74 -2.06 -4.03
C LEU A 148 -8.22 -1.00 -3.07
N ILE A 149 -9.11 -0.43 -2.26
CA ILE A 149 -8.76 0.52 -1.21
C ILE A 149 -8.87 -0.17 0.15
N ALA A 150 -7.84 -0.01 0.97
CA ALA A 150 -7.88 -0.34 2.39
C ALA A 150 -7.66 0.95 3.19
N ILE A 151 -8.65 1.34 3.98
CA ILE A 151 -8.62 2.59 4.73
C ILE A 151 -8.93 2.32 6.20
N GLU A 152 -8.29 3.08 7.08
CA GLU A 152 -8.69 3.10 8.49
C GLU A 152 -10.13 3.59 8.61
N THR A 153 -11.01 2.80 9.23
CA THR A 153 -12.45 3.08 9.36
C THR A 153 -12.71 4.43 10.02
N ALA A 154 -11.91 4.84 11.02
CA ALA A 154 -12.06 6.13 11.67
C ALA A 154 -11.91 7.31 10.69
N LYS A 155 -11.11 7.18 9.63
CA LYS A 155 -10.95 8.22 8.59
C LYS A 155 -12.23 8.48 7.79
N LEU A 156 -13.16 7.52 7.73
CA LEU A 156 -14.42 7.67 6.97
C LEU A 156 -15.40 8.65 7.62
N SER A 157 -15.27 8.87 8.93
CA SER A 157 -16.14 9.79 9.69
C SER A 157 -15.40 11.04 10.17
N THR A 158 -14.08 11.09 10.00
CA THR A 158 -13.25 12.20 10.47
C THR A 158 -13.27 13.32 9.43
N LYS A 159 -13.39 14.57 9.90
CA LYS A 159 -13.26 15.72 9.01
C LYS A 159 -11.89 15.69 8.33
N PRO A 160 -11.81 16.00 7.03
CA PRO A 160 -10.53 16.12 6.35
C PRO A 160 -9.59 17.03 7.12
N ASP A 161 -8.31 16.67 7.12
CA ASP A 161 -7.27 17.51 7.71
C ASP A 161 -7.28 18.89 7.05
N ARG A 162 -7.18 19.96 7.85
CA ARG A 162 -7.11 21.34 7.35
C ARG A 162 -5.89 21.55 6.45
N GLU A 163 -4.80 20.83 6.71
CA GLU A 163 -3.58 20.90 5.89
C GLU A 163 -3.58 19.89 4.74
N SER A 164 -4.69 19.20 4.50
CA SER A 164 -4.79 18.33 3.33
C SER A 164 -4.63 19.17 2.07
N ALA A 165 -3.67 18.79 1.22
CA ALA A 165 -3.35 19.48 -0.04
C ALA A 165 -4.54 19.61 -1.02
N TYR A 166 -5.63 18.90 -0.78
CA TYR A 166 -6.86 18.97 -1.58
C TYR A 166 -7.84 20.06 -1.13
N TRP A 167 -7.68 20.61 0.08
CA TRP A 167 -8.61 21.56 0.69
C TRP A 167 -7.99 22.95 0.91
N ASN A 168 -6.76 23.18 0.43
CA ASN A 168 -6.08 24.48 0.43
C ASN A 168 -6.00 25.06 -0.98
#